data_AF-A0A917QPQ7-F1
#
_entry.id   AF-A0A917QPQ7-F1
#
_cell.length_a   1.000
_cell.length_b   1.000
_cell.length_c   1.000
_cell.angle_alpha   90.00
_cell.angle_beta   90.00
_cell.angle_gamma   90.00
#
_symmetry.space_group_name_H-M   'P 1'
#
loop_
_entity.id
_entity.type
_entity.pdbx_description
1 polymer ?
#
loop_
_entity_poly.entity_id
_entity_poly.type
_entity_poly.pdbx_seq_one_letter_code
_entity_poly.pdbx_strand_id
1 'polypeptide(L)' 'MANFSRRERTTTWVEYTLPNPVAWGEVRKVIAVIENELGDRAQWDDVVQVVSGDEEIVFRFEKETSNGS' A
#
# COMPACT_ATOMS: atom_id res chain seq x y z
N MET A 1 10.55 -31.28 -14.03
CA MET A 1 10.22 -30.09 -14.82
C MET A 1 9.33 -29.20 -13.95
N ALA A 2 9.61 -27.91 -13.85
CA ALA A 2 8.84 -27.02 -12.98
C ALA A 2 7.62 -26.47 -13.72
N ASN A 3 6.44 -26.59 -13.12
CA ASN A 3 5.17 -26.06 -13.64
C ASN A 3 4.98 -24.61 -13.17
N PHE A 4 5.69 -23.66 -13.76
CA PHE A 4 5.40 -22.25 -13.54
C PHE A 4 5.08 -21.57 -14.86
N SER A 5 4.11 -20.64 -14.82
CA SER A 5 3.78 -19.75 -15.92
C SER A 5 4.16 -18.32 -15.54
N ARG A 6 4.86 -17.65 -16.46
CA ARG A 6 5.23 -16.24 -16.29
C ARG A 6 4.04 -15.37 -16.69
N ARG A 7 3.64 -14.45 -15.82
CA ARG A 7 2.62 -13.44 -16.13
C ARG A 7 3.18 -12.05 -15.85
N GLU A 8 3.13 -11.18 -16.84
CA GLU A 8 3.38 -9.75 -16.66
C GLU A 8 2.07 -9.03 -16.39
N ARG A 9 2.09 -8.09 -15.46
CA ARG A 9 0.98 -7.18 -15.15
C ARG A 9 1.55 -5.81 -14.84
N THR A 10 0.87 -4.76 -15.27
CA THR A 10 1.15 -3.39 -14.87
C THR A 10 0.19 -3.02 -13.75
N THR A 11 0.73 -2.65 -12.60
CA THR A 11 -0.04 -2.21 -11.43
C THR A 11 0.43 -0.82 -11.03
N THR A 12 -0.52 0.05 -10.69
CA THR A 12 -0.23 1.38 -10.13
C THR A 12 -0.41 1.32 -8.63
N TRP A 13 0.58 1.82 -7.88
CA TRP A 13 0.53 1.91 -6.42
C TRP A 13 0.39 3.37 -5.99
N VAL A 14 -0.37 3.60 -4.92
CA VAL A 14 -0.25 4.82 -4.11
C VAL A 14 0.65 4.49 -2.95
N GLU A 15 1.68 5.31 -2.71
CA GLU A 15 2.68 5.07 -1.66
C GLU A 15 2.80 6.29 -0.75
N TYR A 16 2.80 6.03 0.56
CA TYR A 16 3.12 6.98 1.61
C TYR A 16 4.39 6.53 2.30
N THR A 17 5.39 7.40 2.39
CA THR A 17 6.67 7.09 3.01
C THR A 17 6.90 7.91 4.27
N LEU A 18 7.52 7.28 5.27
CA LEU A 18 7.97 7.92 6.49
C LEU A 18 9.44 7.59 6.73
N PRO A 19 10.30 8.57 7.08
CA PRO A 19 11.70 8.30 7.38
C PRO A 19 11.86 7.44 8.63
N ASN A 20 12.80 6.49 8.61
CA ASN A 20 13.14 5.62 9.73
C ASN A 20 14.36 6.19 10.49
N PRO A 21 14.34 6.34 11.82
CA PRO A 21 13.26 6.01 12.75
C PRO A 21 12.10 7.00 12.73
N VAL A 22 10.88 6.45 12.78
CA VAL A 22 9.64 7.23 12.85
C VAL A 22 8.95 7.07 14.21
N ALA A 23 8.35 8.15 14.71
CA ALA A 23 7.48 8.07 15.88
C ALA A 23 6.16 7.38 15.54
N TRP A 24 5.65 6.55 16.47
CA TRP A 24 4.38 5.83 16.28
C TRP A 24 3.17 6.74 16.05
N GLY A 25 3.25 8.00 16.51
CA GLY A 25 2.24 9.01 16.24
C GLY A 25 2.11 9.37 14.75
N GLU A 26 3.22 9.42 14.01
CA GLU A 26 3.20 9.71 12.56
C GLU A 26 2.66 8.52 11.77
N VAL A 27 3.00 7.29 12.18
CA VAL A 27 2.43 6.07 11.60
C VAL A 27 0.91 6.07 11.68
N ARG A 28 0.34 6.45 12.84
CA ARG A 28 -1.11 6.55 13.02
C ARG A 28 -1.76 7.58 12.09
N LYS A 29 -1.08 8.69 11.79
CA LYS A 29 -1.59 9.70 10.85
C LYS A 29 -1.67 9.15 9.44
N VAL A 30 -0.65 8.43 8.98
CA VAL A 30 -0.67 7.78 7.66
C VAL A 30 -1.80 6.75 7.58
N ILE A 31 -1.99 5.93 8.62
CA ILE A 31 -3.11 4.99 8.67
C ILE A 31 -4.46 5.73 8.55
N ALA A 32 -4.66 6.81 9.29
CA ALA A 32 -5.90 7.59 9.23
C ALA A 32 -6.15 8.21 7.85
N VAL A 33 -5.10 8.64 7.14
CA VAL A 33 -5.20 9.12 5.75
C VAL A 33 -5.64 7.97 4.83
N ILE A 34 -5.00 6.81 4.95
CA ILE A 34 -5.32 5.64 4.13
C ILE A 34 -6.75 5.16 4.39
N GLU A 35 -7.19 5.12 5.65
CA GLU A 35 -8.58 4.81 6.03
C GLU A 35 -9.56 5.79 5.39
N ASN A 36 -9.22 7.09 5.36
CA ASN A 36 -10.07 8.09 4.72
C ASN A 36 -10.13 7.93 3.19
N GLU A 37 -9.00 7.64 2.54
CA GLU A 37 -8.92 7.49 1.09
C GLU A 37 -9.60 6.22 0.58
N LEU A 38 -9.44 5.12 1.31
CA LEU A 38 -10.02 3.83 0.93
C LEU A 38 -11.47 3.66 1.41
N GLY A 39 -11.89 4.39 2.44
CA GLY A 39 -13.23 4.31 3.02
C GLY A 39 -13.59 2.87 3.39
N ASP A 40 -14.74 2.38 2.91
CA ASP A 40 -15.22 1.01 3.18
C ASP A 40 -14.25 -0.09 2.69
N ARG A 41 -13.34 0.22 1.77
CA ARG A 41 -12.32 -0.73 1.31
C ARG A 41 -11.20 -0.92 2.32
N ALA A 42 -10.97 0.04 3.20
CA ALA A 42 -9.95 -0.07 4.25
C ALA A 42 -10.26 -1.21 5.24
N GLN A 43 -11.51 -1.69 5.29
CA GLN A 43 -11.92 -2.80 6.14
C GLN A 43 -11.35 -4.16 5.73
N TRP A 44 -10.74 -4.25 4.54
CA TRP A 44 -10.15 -5.47 4.03
C TRP A 44 -8.65 -5.45 4.34
N ASP A 45 -8.22 -6.34 5.24
CA ASP A 45 -6.83 -6.44 5.74
C ASP A 45 -5.77 -6.58 4.63
N ASP A 46 -6.16 -7.06 3.44
CA ASP A 46 -5.25 -7.31 2.31
C ASP A 46 -4.99 -6.08 1.41
N VAL A 47 -5.61 -4.93 1.68
CA VAL A 47 -5.60 -3.78 0.75
C VAL A 47 -4.30 -2.96 0.86
N VAL A 48 -3.69 -2.90 2.04
CA VAL A 48 -2.52 -2.05 2.31
C VAL A 48 -1.33 -2.91 2.69
N GLN A 49 -0.22 -2.71 1.99
CA GLN A 49 1.07 -3.31 2.30
C GLN A 49 1.93 -2.32 3.06
N VAL A 50 2.56 -2.78 4.14
CA VAL A 50 3.57 -2.03 4.87
C VAL A 50 4.93 -2.68 4.62
N VAL A 51 5.84 -1.93 4.02
CA VAL A 51 7.22 -2.36 3.74
C VAL A 51 8.16 -1.51 4.58
N SER A 52 8.89 -2.13 5.50
CA SER A 52 9.92 -1.44 6.29
C SER A 52 11.29 -1.67 5.68
N GLY A 53 11.94 -0.59 5.21
CA GLY A 53 13.34 -0.55 4.86
C GLY A 53 14.19 0.09 5.97
N ASP A 54 15.51 0.10 5.76
CA ASP A 54 16.44 0.68 6.74
C ASP A 54 16.28 2.21 6.85
N GLU A 55 15.93 2.88 5.75
CA GLU A 55 15.81 4.35 5.69
C GLU A 55 14.36 4.85 5.78
N GLU A 56 13.37 4.03 5.45
CA GLU A 56 11.97 4.45 5.40
C GLU A 56 10.98 3.30 5.63
N ILE A 57 9.78 3.67 6.07
CA ILE A 57 8.60 2.80 6.11
C ILE A 57 7.65 3.26 5.00
N VAL A 58 7.31 2.34 4.11
CA VAL A 58 6.41 2.57 2.97
C VAL A 58 5.07 1.90 3.24
N PHE A 59 3.99 2.67 3.20
CA PHE A 59 2.62 2.19 3.19
C PHE A 59 2.09 2.32 1.78
N ARG A 60 1.64 1.22 1.17
CA ARG A 60 1.17 1.26 -0.21
C ARG A 60 -0.08 0.43 -0.43
N PHE A 61 -0.93 0.89 -1.34
CA PHE A 61 -2.09 0.14 -1.81
C PHE A 61 -2.24 0.28 -3.33
N GLU A 62 -2.82 -0.74 -3.96
CA GLU A 62 -3.04 -0.72 -5.40
C GLU A 62 -4.11 0.31 -5.73
N LYS A 63 -3.76 1.26 -6.60
CA LYS A 63 -4.74 2.19 -7.16
C LYS A 63 -5.59 1.40 -8.14
N GLU A 64 -6.86 1.23 -7.84
CA GLU A 64 -7.79 0.70 -8.82
C GLU A 64 -7.75 1.60 -10.05
N THR A 65 -7.32 1.02 -11.17
CA THR A 65 -7.43 1.69 -12.45
C THR A 65 -8.92 1.69 -12.76
N SER A 66 -9.56 2.87 -12.70
CA SER A 66 -10.93 3.07 -13.14
C SER A 66 -11.03 2.81 -14.65
N ASN A 67 -10.94 1.55 -15.07
CA ASN A 67 -11.35 1.13 -16.41
C ASN A 67 -12.86 1.02 -16.40
N GLY A 68 -13.56 2.14 -16.59
CA GLY A 68 -14.99 2.12 -16.86
C GLY A 68 -15.73 3.39 -16.46
N SER A 69 -15.78 4.36 -17.36
CA SER A 69 -17.00 5.14 -17.64
C SER A 69 -16.95 5.57 -19.10
#